data_AF-A0A3B3I389-F1
#
_entry.id   AF-A0A3B3I389-F1
#
_cell.length_a   1.000
_cell.length_b   1.000
_cell.length_c   1.000
_cell.angle_alpha   90.00
_cell.angle_beta   90.00
_cell.angle_gamma   90.00
#
_symmetry.space_group_name_H-M   'P 1'
#
loop_
_entity.id
_entity.type
_entity.pdbx_description
1 polymer ?
#
loop_
_entity_poly.entity_id
_entity_poly.type
_entity_poly.pdbx_seq_one_letter_code
_entity_poly.pdbx_strand_id
1 'polypeptide(L)'
;MGTALLKHTLLCLIVVSQCVSVQGCGSHYEFAIEEFCLAKFKLDMQMLDQRQWCSWEDTVELYSDLTNCTYIVAQGMNCYWPNRMVDEFFIQVHRYYFHNCSLSGRLLKDPPNRILGPFIVVPILVTLLMTALVVWRSKRSEGIV
;
A
#
# COMPACT_ATOMS: atom_id res chain seq x y z
N MET A 1 -51.26 -3.64 18.21
CA MET A 1 -49.78 -3.80 18.34
C MET A 1 -49.15 -4.67 17.25
N GLY A 2 -49.77 -5.75 16.77
CA GLY A 2 -49.14 -6.67 15.80
C GLY A 2 -48.94 -6.17 14.36
N THR A 3 -49.78 -5.26 13.86
CA THR A 3 -49.73 -4.77 12.46
C THR A 3 -48.60 -3.77 12.21
N ALA A 4 -48.23 -2.96 13.23
CA ALA A 4 -47.12 -2.02 13.16
C ALA A 4 -45.76 -2.75 13.17
N LEU A 5 -45.66 -3.80 13.98
CA LEU A 5 -44.47 -4.65 14.09
C LEU A 5 -44.21 -5.39 12.77
N LEU A 6 -45.26 -5.98 12.17
CA LEU A 6 -45.18 -6.62 10.85
C LEU A 6 -44.71 -5.67 9.75
N LYS A 7 -45.24 -4.44 9.73
CA LYS A 7 -44.82 -3.40 8.77
C LYS A 7 -43.37 -3.00 8.94
N HIS A 8 -42.89 -2.85 10.18
CA HIS A 8 -41.49 -2.54 10.46
C HIS A 8 -40.56 -3.68 10.04
N THR A 9 -40.93 -4.93 10.31
CA THR A 9 -40.16 -6.10 9.85
C THR A 9 -40.11 -6.17 8.32
N LEU A 10 -41.24 -5.92 7.64
CA LEU A 10 -41.28 -5.88 6.17
C LEU A 10 -40.39 -4.76 5.61
N LEU A 11 -40.43 -3.58 6.23
CA LEU A 11 -39.58 -2.44 5.86
C LEU A 11 -38.10 -2.78 6.02
N CYS A 12 -37.73 -3.41 7.14
CA CYS A 12 -36.36 -3.87 7.38
C CYS A 12 -35.92 -4.90 6.34
N LEU A 13 -36.77 -5.87 5.98
CA LEU A 13 -36.45 -6.86 4.94
C LEU A 13 -36.25 -6.22 3.56
N ILE A 14 -37.06 -5.22 3.21
CA ILE A 14 -36.91 -4.48 1.95
C ILE A 14 -35.60 -3.67 1.96
N VAL A 15 -35.27 -3.00 3.07
CA VAL A 15 -34.01 -2.25 3.22
C VAL A 15 -32.80 -3.19 3.15
N VAL A 16 -32.85 -4.36 3.81
CA VAL A 16 -31.79 -5.38 3.74
C VAL A 16 -31.64 -5.91 2.31
N SER A 17 -32.74 -6.20 1.61
CA SER A 17 -32.70 -6.64 0.21
C SER A 17 -32.11 -5.58 -0.73
N GLN A 18 -32.34 -4.29 -0.45
CA GLN A 18 -31.74 -3.19 -1.21
C GLN A 18 -30.26 -2.96 -0.85
N CYS A 19 -29.84 -3.25 0.38
CA CYS A 19 -28.43 -3.22 0.78
C CYS A 19 -27.58 -4.36 0.20
N VAL A 20 -28.18 -5.48 -0.21
CA VAL A 20 -27.43 -6.67 -0.68
C VAL A 20 -27.05 -6.61 -2.17
N SER A 21 -27.64 -5.70 -2.95
CA SER A 21 -27.31 -5.59 -4.37
C SER A 21 -26.14 -4.63 -4.60
N VAL A 22 -24.97 -4.96 -4.05
CA VAL A 22 -23.72 -4.41 -4.56
C VAL A 22 -23.42 -5.14 -5.87
N GLN A 23 -23.56 -4.44 -7.01
CA GLN A 23 -23.34 -5.02 -8.33
C GLN A 23 -21.84 -5.31 -8.51
N GLY A 24 -21.42 -6.52 -8.14
CA GLY A 24 -20.08 -7.02 -8.46
C GLY A 24 -19.89 -7.16 -9.97
N CYS A 25 -18.63 -7.07 -10.40
CA CYS A 25 -18.31 -7.33 -11.78
C CYS A 25 -18.53 -8.83 -12.10
N GLY A 26 -19.07 -9.13 -13.29
CA GLY A 26 -19.21 -10.50 -13.82
C GLY A 26 -18.11 -10.86 -14.83
N SER A 27 -18.06 -12.09 -15.35
CA SER A 27 -16.97 -12.62 -16.19
C SER A 27 -16.54 -11.74 -17.38
N HIS A 28 -17.43 -10.92 -17.93
CA HIS A 28 -17.07 -9.93 -18.96
C HIS A 28 -16.01 -8.93 -18.51
N TYR A 29 -16.00 -8.56 -17.21
CA TYR A 29 -14.98 -7.70 -16.63
C TYR A 29 -13.61 -8.36 -16.60
N GLU A 30 -13.54 -9.64 -16.21
CA GLU A 30 -12.30 -10.42 -16.20
C GLU A 30 -11.69 -10.48 -17.60
N PHE A 31 -12.51 -10.80 -18.61
CA PHE A 31 -12.06 -10.77 -20.00
C PHE A 31 -11.56 -9.37 -20.42
N ALA A 32 -12.29 -8.31 -20.06
CA ALA A 32 -11.90 -6.95 -20.44
C ALA A 32 -10.59 -6.48 -19.78
N ILE A 33 -10.36 -6.78 -18.50
CA ILE A 33 -9.09 -6.43 -17.85
C ILE A 33 -7.91 -7.23 -18.40
N GLU A 34 -8.13 -8.48 -18.83
CA GLU A 34 -7.08 -9.27 -19.50
C GLU A 34 -6.75 -8.71 -20.89
N GLU A 35 -7.76 -8.44 -21.71
CA GLU A 35 -7.60 -8.00 -23.09
C GLU A 35 -7.04 -6.57 -23.19
N PHE A 36 -7.54 -5.64 -22.36
CA PHE A 36 -7.18 -4.22 -22.47
C PHE A 36 -6.06 -3.82 -21.52
N CYS A 37 -6.13 -4.24 -20.25
CA CYS A 37 -5.23 -3.75 -19.22
C CYS A 37 -3.96 -4.62 -19.14
N LEU A 38 -4.11 -5.94 -19.03
CA LEU A 38 -2.98 -6.86 -18.92
C LEU A 38 -2.18 -6.95 -20.21
N ALA A 39 -2.82 -6.88 -21.38
CA ALA A 39 -2.12 -6.90 -22.66
C ALA A 39 -1.13 -5.72 -22.77
N LYS A 40 -1.55 -4.50 -22.42
CA LYS A 40 -0.66 -3.34 -22.37
C LYS A 40 0.44 -3.51 -21.31
N PHE A 41 0.08 -3.91 -20.10
CA PHE A 41 1.06 -4.13 -19.03
C PHE A 41 2.11 -5.18 -19.41
N LYS A 42 1.73 -6.24 -20.13
CA LYS A 42 2.65 -7.24 -20.67
C LYS A 42 3.68 -6.63 -21.60
N LEU A 43 3.26 -5.74 -22.51
CA LEU A 43 4.16 -5.05 -23.43
C LEU A 43 5.11 -4.11 -22.67
N ASP A 44 4.57 -3.33 -21.74
CA ASP A 44 5.38 -2.40 -20.95
C ASP A 44 6.43 -3.16 -20.10
N MET A 45 6.04 -4.29 -19.49
CA MET A 45 6.94 -5.15 -18.72
C MET A 45 7.93 -5.95 -19.58
N GLN A 46 7.68 -6.12 -20.88
CA GLN A 46 8.65 -6.71 -21.83
C GLN A 46 9.71 -5.70 -22.27
N MET A 47 9.34 -4.41 -22.34
CA MET A 47 10.31 -3.34 -22.62
C MET A 47 11.24 -3.12 -21.43
N LEU A 48 10.76 -3.38 -20.21
CA LEU A 48 11.55 -3.36 -18.99
C LEU A 48 12.38 -4.66 -18.85
N ASP A 49 13.68 -4.58 -18.57
CA ASP A 49 14.50 -5.77 -18.32
C ASP A 49 13.95 -6.53 -17.10
N GLN A 50 13.92 -7.86 -17.15
CA GLN A 50 13.42 -8.72 -16.07
C GLN A 50 14.14 -8.45 -14.74
N ARG A 51 15.41 -8.02 -14.80
CA ARG A 51 16.20 -7.63 -13.62
C ARG A 51 15.60 -6.43 -12.88
N GLN A 52 14.86 -5.58 -13.57
CA GLN A 52 14.25 -4.37 -13.04
C GLN A 52 12.83 -4.60 -12.51
N TRP A 53 12.23 -5.79 -12.69
CA TRP A 53 10.88 -6.07 -12.19
C TRP A 53 10.74 -5.87 -10.67
N CYS A 54 11.82 -6.03 -9.90
CA CYS A 54 11.80 -5.79 -8.45
C CYS A 54 12.13 -4.35 -8.04
N SER A 55 12.48 -3.48 -8.99
CA SER A 55 12.65 -2.05 -8.76
C SER A 55 11.29 -1.38 -8.73
N TRP A 56 10.87 -0.88 -7.55
CA TRP A 56 9.59 -0.18 -7.46
C TRP A 56 9.61 1.14 -8.23
N GLU A 57 10.75 1.84 -8.22
CA GLU A 57 10.93 3.08 -8.98
C GLU A 57 10.69 2.87 -10.48
N ASP A 58 11.15 1.75 -11.03
CA ASP A 58 10.96 1.44 -12.46
C ASP A 58 9.54 0.92 -12.79
N THR A 59 8.82 0.35 -11.81
CA THR A 59 7.55 -0.36 -12.03
C THR A 59 6.32 0.38 -11.53
N VAL A 60 6.48 1.44 -10.73
CA VAL A 60 5.37 2.16 -10.09
C VAL A 60 4.42 2.79 -11.10
N GLU A 61 4.94 3.42 -12.15
CA GLU A 61 4.11 4.04 -13.18
C GLU A 61 3.33 2.99 -13.96
N LEU A 62 3.98 1.92 -14.42
CA LEU A 62 3.34 0.83 -15.16
C LEU A 62 2.25 0.13 -14.33
N TYR A 63 2.51 -0.11 -13.04
CA TYR A 63 1.55 -0.72 -12.14
C TYR A 63 0.38 0.23 -11.81
N SER A 64 0.65 1.53 -11.69
CA SER A 64 -0.37 2.56 -11.52
C SER A 64 -1.28 2.63 -12.74
N ASP A 65 -0.73 2.59 -13.95
CA ASP A 65 -1.48 2.55 -15.20
C ASP A 65 -2.37 1.30 -15.30
N LEU A 66 -1.82 0.13 -14.92
CA LEU A 66 -2.60 -1.11 -14.84
C LEU A 66 -3.77 -0.97 -13.86
N THR A 67 -3.51 -0.44 -12.66
CA THR A 67 -4.51 -0.21 -11.61
C THR A 67 -5.62 0.73 -12.11
N ASN A 68 -5.23 1.86 -12.69
CA ASN A 68 -6.17 2.84 -13.22
C ASN A 68 -6.99 2.28 -14.39
N CYS A 69 -6.39 1.46 -15.27
CA CYS A 69 -7.12 0.77 -16.34
C CYS A 69 -8.20 -0.15 -15.78
N THR A 70 -7.88 -1.01 -14.80
CA THR A 70 -8.88 -1.90 -14.19
C THR A 70 -10.01 -1.15 -13.49
N TYR A 71 -9.71 0.03 -12.92
CA TYR A 71 -10.69 0.93 -12.34
C TYR A 71 -11.61 1.52 -13.41
N ILE A 72 -11.06 2.07 -14.50
CA ILE A 72 -11.85 2.65 -15.60
C ILE A 72 -12.75 1.59 -16.25
N VAL A 73 -12.25 0.37 -16.46
CA VAL A 73 -13.05 -0.74 -17.00
C VAL A 73 -14.21 -1.09 -16.05
N ALA A 74 -13.98 -1.10 -14.73
CA ALA A 74 -15.04 -1.38 -13.75
C ALA A 74 -16.12 -0.30 -13.78
N GLN A 75 -15.71 0.97 -13.84
CA GLN A 75 -16.63 2.10 -13.98
C GLN A 75 -17.43 2.03 -15.29
N GLY A 76 -16.79 1.68 -16.40
CA GLY A 76 -17.46 1.50 -17.70
C GLY A 76 -18.47 0.34 -17.70
N MET A 77 -18.29 -0.65 -16.84
CA MET A 77 -19.21 -1.77 -16.65
C MET A 77 -20.21 -1.56 -15.50
N ASN A 78 -20.21 -0.38 -14.87
CA ASN A 78 -21.06 -0.02 -13.72
C ASN A 78 -20.96 -1.01 -12.55
N CYS A 79 -19.75 -1.49 -12.25
CA CYS A 79 -19.48 -2.34 -11.10
C CYS A 79 -18.46 -1.71 -10.16
N TYR A 80 -18.48 -2.11 -8.89
CA TYR A 80 -17.62 -1.53 -7.87
C TYR A 80 -16.16 -1.99 -8.02
N TRP A 81 -15.24 -1.11 -7.67
CA TRP A 81 -13.81 -1.36 -7.60
C TRP A 81 -13.29 -0.93 -6.23
N PRO A 82 -12.46 -1.72 -5.52
CA PRO A 82 -11.99 -3.06 -5.88
C PRO A 82 -13.06 -4.14 -5.62
N ASN A 83 -12.93 -5.30 -6.26
CA ASN A 83 -13.82 -6.45 -6.15
C ASN A 83 -13.02 -7.77 -6.25
N ARG A 84 -13.66 -8.92 -5.98
CA ARG A 84 -12.99 -10.23 -5.94
C ARG A 84 -12.23 -10.57 -7.22
N MET A 85 -12.75 -10.20 -8.40
CA MET A 85 -12.09 -10.54 -9.66
C MET A 85 -10.83 -9.71 -9.90
N VAL A 86 -10.85 -8.41 -9.57
CA VAL A 86 -9.64 -7.61 -9.67
C VAL A 86 -8.59 -8.00 -8.60
N ASP A 87 -9.01 -8.49 -7.44
CA ASP A 87 -8.09 -9.06 -6.44
C ASP A 87 -7.38 -10.31 -6.97
N GLU A 88 -8.13 -11.26 -7.55
CA GLU A 88 -7.58 -12.48 -8.15
C GLU A 88 -6.64 -12.15 -9.33
N PHE A 89 -7.04 -11.19 -10.16
CA PHE A 89 -6.23 -10.66 -11.24
C PHE A 89 -4.88 -10.13 -10.75
N PHE A 90 -4.85 -9.24 -9.76
CA PHE A 90 -3.60 -8.69 -9.24
C PHE A 90 -2.75 -9.75 -8.55
N ILE A 91 -3.34 -10.71 -7.85
CA ILE A 91 -2.59 -11.85 -7.28
C ILE A 91 -1.85 -12.62 -8.39
N GLN A 92 -2.49 -12.85 -9.54
CA GLN A 92 -1.84 -13.51 -10.67
C GLN A 92 -0.69 -12.67 -11.25
N VAL A 93 -0.90 -11.37 -11.42
CA VAL A 93 0.16 -10.42 -11.84
C VAL A 93 1.36 -10.48 -10.88
N HIS A 94 1.12 -10.44 -9.58
CA HIS A 94 2.16 -10.54 -8.56
C HIS A 94 2.91 -11.88 -8.60
N ARG A 95 2.19 -12.99 -8.77
CA ARG A 95 2.81 -14.32 -8.91
C ARG A 95 3.64 -14.45 -10.19
N TYR A 96 3.27 -13.80 -11.27
CA TYR A 96 4.02 -13.89 -12.51
C TYR A 96 5.26 -12.98 -12.50
N TYR A 97 5.06 -11.68 -12.28
CA TYR A 97 6.12 -10.68 -12.42
C TYR A 97 6.93 -10.47 -11.13
N PHE A 98 6.31 -10.59 -9.96
CA PHE A 98 6.90 -10.10 -8.71
C PHE A 98 7.19 -11.21 -7.67
N HIS A 99 7.13 -12.49 -8.06
CA HIS A 99 7.24 -13.62 -7.13
C HIS A 99 8.57 -13.72 -6.36
N ASN A 100 9.67 -13.21 -6.95
CA ASN A 100 10.99 -13.20 -6.31
C ASN A 100 11.33 -11.85 -5.66
N CYS A 101 10.42 -10.89 -5.67
CA CYS A 101 10.70 -9.55 -5.18
C CYS A 101 10.51 -9.48 -3.67
N SER A 102 11.51 -8.93 -2.96
CA SER A 102 11.41 -8.69 -1.52
C SER A 102 10.53 -7.47 -1.23
N LEU A 103 9.76 -7.51 -0.14
CA LEU A 103 9.00 -6.35 0.35
C LEU A 103 9.87 -5.27 0.99
N SER A 104 11.20 -5.49 1.04
CA SER A 104 12.11 -4.80 1.96
C SER A 104 12.29 -3.29 1.67
N GLY A 105 11.84 -2.80 0.52
CA GLY A 105 11.94 -1.38 0.13
C GLY A 105 10.61 -0.60 0.13
N ARG A 106 9.46 -1.26 0.38
CA ARG A 106 8.14 -0.59 0.34
C ARG A 106 7.51 -0.36 1.70
N LEU A 107 7.93 -1.10 2.72
CA LEU A 107 7.37 -0.97 4.06
C LEU A 107 8.14 0.14 4.80
N LEU A 108 7.46 1.25 5.09
CA LEU A 108 7.99 2.26 6.00
C LEU A 108 8.18 1.58 7.36
N LYS A 109 9.42 1.32 7.72
CA LYS A 109 9.81 0.59 8.92
C LYS A 109 11.06 1.20 9.50
N ASP A 110 11.11 1.30 10.81
CA ASP A 110 12.32 1.73 11.51
C ASP A 110 13.50 0.81 11.18
N PRO A 111 14.72 1.37 11.06
CA PRO A 111 15.90 0.57 10.87
C PRO A 111 16.11 -0.38 12.06
N PRO A 112 16.73 -1.54 11.84
CA PRO A 112 16.97 -2.50 12.92
C PRO A 112 17.75 -1.85 14.07
N ASN A 113 17.46 -2.24 15.32
CA ASN A 113 18.02 -1.62 16.54
C ASN A 113 19.55 -1.55 16.54
N ARG A 114 20.24 -2.47 15.85
CA ARG A 114 21.71 -2.44 15.69
C ARG A 114 22.22 -1.18 14.96
N ILE A 115 21.40 -0.59 14.10
CA ILE A 115 21.69 0.66 13.38
C ILE A 115 21.11 1.84 14.16
N LEU A 116 19.84 1.75 14.59
CA LEU A 116 19.14 2.84 15.27
C LEU A 116 19.77 3.17 16.64
N GLY A 117 20.18 2.16 17.41
CA GLY A 117 20.74 2.32 18.75
C GLY A 117 21.97 3.25 18.78
N PRO A 118 23.01 3.00 17.97
CA PRO A 118 24.15 3.92 17.86
C PRO A 118 23.77 5.35 17.49
N PHE A 119 22.82 5.54 16.57
CA PHE A 119 22.34 6.88 16.19
C PHE A 119 21.67 7.63 17.35
N ILE A 120 21.10 6.93 18.33
CA ILE A 120 20.52 7.52 19.54
C ILE A 120 21.60 7.75 20.60
N VAL A 121 22.45 6.75 20.86
CA VAL A 121 23.42 6.78 21.96
C VAL A 121 24.55 7.76 21.71
N VAL A 122 25.08 7.84 20.48
CA VAL A 122 26.23 8.69 20.16
C VAL A 122 25.94 10.18 20.43
N PRO A 123 24.82 10.78 19.95
CA PRO A 123 24.48 12.17 20.27
C PRO A 123 24.34 12.43 21.77
N ILE A 124 23.77 11.50 22.54
CA ILE A 124 23.63 11.63 24.00
C ILE A 124 25.01 11.65 24.67
N LEU A 125 25.91 10.74 24.28
CA LEU A 125 27.27 10.73 24.83
C LEU A 125 28.04 12.01 24.47
N VAL A 126 27.87 12.51 23.25
CA VAL A 126 28.49 13.77 22.81
C VAL A 126 27.97 14.95 23.62
N THR A 127 26.66 15.07 23.86
CA THR A 127 26.09 16.16 24.67
C THR A 127 26.56 16.09 26.12
N LEU A 128 26.62 14.89 26.72
CA LEU A 128 27.16 14.70 28.07
C LEU A 128 28.64 15.05 28.16
N LEU A 129 29.44 14.66 27.17
CA LEU A 129 30.87 14.98 27.13
C LEU A 129 31.10 16.49 26.97
N MET A 130 30.37 17.14 26.06
CA MET A 130 30.48 18.58 25.84
C MET A 130 30.05 19.38 27.07
N THR A 131 28.95 19.00 27.73
CA THR A 131 28.52 19.66 28.98
C THR A 131 29.54 19.47 30.09
N ALA A 132 30.10 18.27 30.27
CA ALA A 132 31.18 18.03 31.23
C ALA A 132 32.43 18.87 30.93
N LEU A 133 32.83 18.98 29.66
CA LEU A 133 33.95 19.81 29.24
C LEU A 133 33.70 21.30 29.51
N VAL A 134 32.50 21.81 29.21
CA VAL A 134 32.12 23.20 29.48
C VAL A 134 32.15 23.49 30.98
N VAL A 135 31.55 22.63 31.81
CA VAL A 135 31.56 22.79 33.28
C VAL A 135 32.99 22.76 33.82
N TRP A 136 33.82 21.85 33.32
CA TRP A 136 35.22 21.75 33.74
C TRP A 136 36.03 23.00 33.37
N ARG A 137 35.86 23.51 32.14
CA ARG A 137 36.55 24.74 31.68
C ARG A 137 36.07 25.97 32.46
N SER A 138 34.77 26.08 32.72
CA SER A 138 34.19 27.16 33.51
C SER A 138 34.76 27.18 34.94
N LYS A 139 34.75 26.05 35.65
CA LYS A 139 35.33 25.96 37.01
C LYS A 139 36.83 26.26 37.05
N ARG A 140 37.60 25.81 36.06
CA ARG A 140 39.04 26.12 35.99
C ARG A 140 39.32 27.60 35.72
N SER A 141 38.45 28.27 34.96
CA SER A 141 38.56 29.71 34.71
C SER A 141 38.22 30.55 35.94
N GLU A 142 37.26 30.11 36.77
CA GLU A 142 36.90 30.78 38.03
C GLU A 142 37.94 30.58 39.14
N GLY A 143 38.65 29.44 39.15
CA GLY A 143 39.75 29.17 40.11
C GLY A 143 41.11 29.78 39.74
N ILE A 144 41.17 30.65 38.71
CA ILE A 144 42.37 31.34 38.22
C ILE A 144 42.37 32.85 38.59
N VAL A 145 41.61 33.23 39.63
CA VAL A 145 41.68 34.55 40.30
C VAL A 145 42.28 34.41 41.68
#